data_AF-A0A183HMH1-F1
#
_entry.id   AF-A0A183HMH1-F1
#
_cell.length_a   1.000
_cell.length_b   1.000
_cell.length_c   1.000
_cell.angle_alpha   90.00
_cell.angle_beta   90.00
_cell.angle_gamma   90.00
#
_symmetry.space_group_name_H-M   'P 1'
#
loop_
_entity.id
_entity.type
_entity.pdbx_description
1 polymer ?
#
loop_
_entity_poly.entity_id
_entity_poly.type
_entity_poly.pdbx_seq_one_letter_code
_entity_poly.pdbx_strand_id
1 'polypeptide(L)'
;MKQRPSRVDKCQRAEKRQQKLHRIAPNQRRLPDRWIDYDPVGKDMTGTRFVAFKTPLRHDYFLNRSNEFDIQNIFETKNLIDMISFLICILECTKKVIKLRK
;
A
#
# COMPACT_ATOMS: atom_id res chain seq x y z
N MET A 1 -37.16 38.00 4.78
CA MET A 1 -36.72 38.06 3.36
C MET A 1 -35.21 37.82 3.32
N LYS A 2 -34.73 36.68 2.80
CA LYS A 2 -33.27 36.42 2.71
C LYS A 2 -32.75 37.09 1.43
N GLN A 3 -31.84 38.05 1.57
CA GLN A 3 -31.27 38.76 0.42
C GLN A 3 -30.44 37.81 -0.46
N ARG A 4 -30.55 37.99 -1.77
CA ARG A 4 -29.85 37.18 -2.77
C ARG A 4 -28.37 37.60 -2.74
N PRO A 5 -27.41 36.68 -2.49
CA PRO A 5 -26.01 37.04 -2.38
C PRO A 5 -25.51 37.62 -3.70
N SER A 6 -24.67 38.65 -3.61
CA SER A 6 -24.15 39.38 -4.75
C SER A 6 -23.32 38.48 -5.66
N ARG A 7 -23.19 38.85 -6.93
CA ARG A 7 -22.37 38.10 -7.90
C ARG A 7 -20.90 37.99 -7.45
N VAL A 8 -20.43 39.00 -6.72
CA VAL A 8 -19.07 39.09 -6.16
C VAL A 8 -18.86 38.06 -5.04
N ASP A 9 -19.87 37.89 -4.16
CA ASP A 9 -19.83 36.88 -3.07
C ASP A 9 -19.76 35.45 -3.61
N LYS A 10 -20.38 35.20 -4.78
CA LYS A 10 -20.35 33.89 -5.44
C LYS A 10 -18.97 33.58 -6.02
N CYS A 11 -18.31 34.54 -6.67
CA CYS A 11 -16.96 34.36 -7.20
C CYS A 11 -15.95 34.11 -6.08
N GLN A 12 -15.98 34.89 -4.99
CA GLN A 12 -15.09 34.71 -3.84
C GLN A 12 -15.27 33.33 -3.18
N ARG A 13 -16.50 32.80 -3.13
CA ARG A 13 -16.76 31.43 -2.65
C ARG A 13 -16.20 30.38 -3.60
N ALA A 14 -16.25 30.59 -4.91
CA ALA A 14 -15.69 29.68 -5.90
C ALA A 14 -14.15 29.66 -5.81
N GLU A 15 -13.51 30.81 -5.67
CA GLU A 15 -12.05 30.93 -5.47
C GLU A 15 -11.60 30.27 -4.18
N LYS A 16 -12.30 30.49 -3.06
CA LYS A 16 -12.03 29.80 -1.78
C LYS A 16 -12.21 28.28 -1.89
N ARG A 17 -13.19 27.80 -2.68
CA ARG A 17 -13.39 26.37 -2.96
C ARG A 17 -12.26 25.79 -3.82
N GLN A 18 -11.80 26.52 -4.85
CA GLN A 18 -10.69 26.13 -5.70
C GLN A 18 -9.36 26.10 -4.92
N GLN A 19 -9.10 27.11 -4.09
CA GLN A 19 -7.93 27.14 -3.20
C GLN A 19 -7.93 26.00 -2.17
N LYS A 20 -9.11 25.63 -1.63
CA LYS A 20 -9.25 24.49 -0.73
C LYS A 20 -8.99 23.17 -1.46
N LEU A 21 -9.43 23.01 -2.71
CA LEU A 21 -9.19 21.80 -3.49
C LEU A 21 -7.71 21.61 -3.87
N HIS A 22 -7.00 22.70 -4.20
CA HIS A 22 -5.55 22.67 -4.45
C HIS A 22 -4.75 22.19 -3.21
N ARG A 23 -5.18 22.54 -2.00
CA ARG A 23 -4.55 22.06 -0.75
C ARG A 23 -4.87 20.59 -0.41
N ILE A 24 -5.92 20.04 -1.01
CA ILE A 24 -6.34 18.63 -0.85
C ILE A 24 -6.07 17.86 -2.16
N ALA A 25 -5.14 18.33 -3.00
CA ALA A 25 -4.59 17.46 -4.02
C ALA A 25 -3.74 16.43 -3.28
N PRO A 26 -4.16 15.15 -3.19
CA PRO A 26 -3.31 14.14 -2.57
C PRO A 26 -2.04 14.13 -3.41
N ASN A 27 -0.89 14.32 -2.76
CA ASN A 27 0.38 14.08 -3.42
C ASN A 27 0.45 12.57 -3.68
N GLN A 28 -0.06 12.14 -4.84
CA GLN A 28 -0.41 10.74 -5.17
C GLN A 28 0.79 9.79 -5.17
N ARG A 29 1.99 10.30 -4.87
CA ARG A 29 3.26 9.57 -4.92
C ARG A 29 4.08 9.69 -3.65
N ARG A 30 3.57 10.35 -2.60
CA ARG A 30 4.28 10.37 -1.31
C ARG A 30 4.13 9.00 -0.64
N LEU A 31 5.24 8.46 -0.15
CA LEU A 31 5.20 7.24 0.65
C LEU A 31 4.35 7.48 1.92
N PRO A 32 3.58 6.47 2.37
CA PRO A 32 2.94 6.57 3.67
C PRO A 32 3.99 6.81 4.77
N ASP A 33 3.67 7.68 5.72
CA ASP A 33 4.59 8.02 6.80
C ASP A 33 5.01 6.74 7.56
N ARG A 34 6.32 6.61 7.83
CA ARG A 34 6.94 5.44 8.49
C ARG A 34 6.79 4.09 7.78
N TRP A 35 6.35 4.05 6.52
CA TRP A 35 6.23 2.77 5.80
C TRP A 35 7.56 2.01 5.67
N ILE A 36 8.68 2.75 5.61
CA ILE A 36 10.03 2.19 5.52
C ILE A 36 10.53 1.61 6.85
N ASP A 37 9.94 2.02 7.97
CA ASP A 37 10.37 1.60 9.32
C ASP A 37 9.87 0.19 9.68
N TYR A 38 8.99 -0.37 8.87
CA TYR A 38 8.41 -1.70 9.08
C TYR A 38 8.99 -2.73 8.10
N ASP A 39 9.23 -3.93 8.61
CA ASP A 39 9.60 -5.09 7.80
C ASP A 39 8.49 -5.44 6.79
N PRO A 40 8.84 -5.95 5.59
CA PRO A 40 7.87 -6.40 4.59
C PRO A 40 6.84 -7.40 5.11
N VAL A 41 7.31 -8.40 5.85
CA VAL A 41 6.51 -9.49 6.42
C VAL A 41 6.83 -9.59 7.90
N GLY A 42 5.80 -9.68 8.73
CA GLY A 42 5.93 -9.83 10.17
C GLY A 42 6.32 -11.25 10.58
N LYS A 43 6.53 -11.43 11.88
CA LYS A 43 6.80 -12.76 12.48
C LYS A 43 5.56 -13.64 12.45
N ASP A 44 5.78 -14.95 12.40
CA ASP A 44 4.72 -15.94 12.47
C ASP A 44 3.90 -15.83 13.76
N MET A 45 2.59 -15.75 13.61
CA MET A 45 1.65 -15.76 14.72
C MET A 45 1.25 -17.21 15.02
N THR A 46 1.99 -17.82 15.95
CA THR A 46 1.84 -19.22 16.34
C THR A 46 0.39 -19.55 16.73
N GLY A 47 -0.10 -20.70 16.29
CA GLY A 47 -1.48 -21.13 16.55
C GLY A 47 -2.53 -20.46 15.64
N THR A 48 -2.14 -19.56 14.74
CA THR A 48 -3.04 -18.95 13.75
C THR A 48 -2.60 -19.26 12.33
N ARG A 49 -3.50 -19.03 11.37
CA ARG A 49 -3.18 -19.08 9.93
C ARG A 49 -2.96 -17.68 9.35
N PHE A 50 -2.77 -16.68 10.21
CA PHE A 50 -2.64 -15.30 9.79
C PHE A 50 -1.15 -14.94 9.66
N VAL A 51 -0.84 -14.28 8.55
CA VAL A 51 0.48 -13.71 8.28
C VAL A 51 0.30 -12.21 8.16
N ALA A 52 0.98 -11.46 9.02
CA ALA A 52 0.98 -10.01 8.96
C ALA A 52 2.02 -9.54 7.93
N PHE A 53 1.67 -8.56 7.10
CA PHE A 53 2.59 -7.95 6.15
C PHE A 53 2.21 -6.48 5.95
N LYS A 54 3.18 -5.64 5.59
CA LYS A 54 2.90 -4.23 5.28
C LYS A 54 2.29 -4.11 3.88
N THR A 55 1.60 -3.01 3.59
CA THR A 55 0.95 -2.83 2.28
C THR A 55 1.98 -2.86 1.15
N PRO A 56 1.88 -3.78 0.17
CA PRO A 56 2.74 -3.76 -1.00
C PRO A 56 2.44 -2.52 -1.84
N LEU A 57 3.50 -1.85 -2.29
CA LEU A 57 3.39 -0.66 -3.13
C LEU A 57 3.62 -1.02 -4.59
N ARG A 58 3.09 -0.18 -5.49
CA ARG A 58 3.33 -0.33 -6.93
C ARG A 58 4.80 -0.03 -7.24
N HIS A 59 5.32 -0.65 -8.30
CA HIS A 59 6.72 -0.49 -8.71
C HIS A 59 7.16 0.97 -8.90
N ASP A 60 6.25 1.83 -9.37
CA ASP A 60 6.48 3.26 -9.58
C ASP A 60 6.76 4.06 -8.29
N TYR A 61 6.45 3.53 -7.11
CA TYR A 61 6.86 4.15 -5.84
C TYR A 61 8.36 4.07 -5.58
N PHE A 62 9.03 3.09 -6.19
CA PHE A 62 10.47 2.82 -6.02
C PHE A 62 11.30 3.37 -7.19
N LEU A 63 10.68 3.58 -8.35
CA LEU A 63 11.31 4.25 -9.49
C LEU A 63 11.79 5.66 -9.06
N ASN A 64 13.09 5.93 -9.23
CA ASN A 64 13.77 7.17 -8.84
C ASN A 64 14.01 7.38 -7.34
N ARG A 65 13.73 6.38 -6.50
CA ARG A 65 14.03 6.39 -5.05
C ARG A 65 14.95 5.25 -4.63
N SER A 66 15.65 4.62 -5.58
CA SER A 66 16.50 3.44 -5.34
C SER A 66 17.56 3.66 -4.26
N ASN A 67 18.04 4.89 -4.07
CA ASN A 67 19.04 5.21 -3.05
C ASN A 67 18.44 5.39 -1.64
N GLU A 68 17.12 5.50 -1.52
CA GLU A 68 16.41 5.71 -0.25
C GLU A 68 15.96 4.38 0.38
N PHE A 69 16.01 3.29 -0.38
CA PHE A 69 15.57 1.97 0.05
C PHE A 69 16.72 0.96 0.03
N ASP A 70 16.85 0.20 1.11
CA ASP A 70 17.59 -1.06 1.04
C ASP A 70 16.77 -2.06 0.21
N ILE A 71 17.46 -2.92 -0.55
CA ILE A 71 16.87 -3.95 -1.42
C ILE A 71 15.92 -4.83 -0.60
N GLN A 72 16.27 -5.09 0.66
CA GLN A 72 15.46 -5.90 1.58
C GLN A 72 14.14 -5.24 1.99
N ASN A 73 14.04 -3.91 1.90
CA ASN A 73 12.85 -3.16 2.32
C ASN A 73 11.86 -2.91 1.17
N ILE A 74 12.25 -3.24 -0.06
CA ILE A 74 11.38 -3.17 -1.24
C ILE A 74 10.32 -4.27 -1.13
N PHE A 75 9.05 -3.86 -1.15
CA PHE A 75 7.93 -4.79 -1.08
C PHE A 75 6.85 -4.40 -2.09
N GLU A 76 6.90 -5.06 -3.25
CA GLU A 76 5.92 -4.93 -4.33
C GLU A 76 4.90 -6.07 -4.30
N THR A 77 3.82 -5.92 -5.06
CA THR A 77 2.80 -6.97 -5.21
C THR A 77 3.37 -8.29 -5.72
N LYS A 78 4.40 -8.23 -6.59
CA LYS A 78 5.07 -9.43 -7.10
C LYS A 78 5.74 -10.23 -5.97
N ASN A 79 6.41 -9.55 -5.04
CA ASN A 79 7.08 -10.21 -3.91
C ASN A 79 6.08 -10.99 -3.05
N LEU A 80 4.90 -10.42 -2.79
CA LEU A 80 3.85 -11.08 -2.04
C LEU A 80 3.33 -12.33 -2.79
N ILE A 81 3.09 -12.22 -4.10
CA ILE A 81 2.61 -13.34 -4.92
C ILE A 81 3.65 -14.46 -4.99
N ASP A 82 4.93 -14.12 -5.15
CA ASP A 82 6.02 -15.08 -5.21
C ASP A 82 6.12 -15.86 -3.88
N MET A 83 6.03 -15.15 -2.75
CA MET A 83 6.01 -15.77 -1.42
C MET A 83 4.84 -16.74 -1.24
N ILE A 84 3.63 -16.33 -1.62
CA ILE A 84 2.43 -17.17 -1.50
C ILE A 84 2.53 -18.38 -2.45
N SER A 85 2.98 -18.18 -3.68
CA SER A 85 3.10 -19.24 -4.69
C SER A 85 4.09 -20.31 -4.23
N PHE A 86 5.22 -19.90 -3.64
CA PHE A 86 6.19 -20.82 -3.05
C PHE A 86 5.59 -21.63 -1.89
N LEU A 87 4.83 -20.97 -1.01
CA LEU A 87 4.12 -21.63 0.10
C LEU A 87 3.07 -22.65 -0.38
N ILE A 88 2.28 -22.30 -1.40
CA ILE A 88 1.30 -23.22 -2.00
C ILE A 88 2.02 -24.43 -2.61
N CYS A 89 3.10 -24.20 -3.36
CA CYS A 89 3.90 -25.27 -3.96
C CYS A 89 4.44 -26.24 -2.89
N ILE A 90 4.98 -25.73 -1.78
CA ILE A 90 5.44 -26.56 -0.66
C ILE A 90 4.29 -27.36 -0.04
N LEU A 91 3.14 -26.72 0.20
CA LEU A 91 1.98 -27.39 0.78
C LEU A 91 1.42 -28.48 -0.15
N GLU A 92 1.44 -28.28 -1.46
CA GLU A 92 1.03 -29.31 -2.43
C GLU A 92 2.03 -30.46 -2.51
N CYS A 93 3.33 -30.16 -2.49
CA CYS A 93 4.39 -31.17 -2.47
C CYS A 93 4.33 -32.02 -1.19
N THR A 94 4.15 -31.40 -0.02
CA THR A 94 4.06 -32.14 1.25
C THR A 94 2.79 -33.00 1.33
N LYS A 95 1.65 -32.54 0.81
CA LYS A 95 0.44 -33.37 0.67
C LYS A 95 0.65 -34.57 -0.25
N LYS A 96 1.34 -34.40 -1.38
CA LYS A 96 1.70 -35.52 -2.28
C LYS A 96 2.63 -36.52 -1.59
N VAL A 97 3.65 -36.06 -0.86
CA VAL A 97 4.60 -36.92 -0.13
C VAL A 97 3.91 -37.71 0.99
N ILE A 98 3.00 -37.09 1.76
CA ILE A 98 2.26 -37.79 2.82
C ILE A 98 1.30 -38.83 2.23
N LYS A 99 0.70 -38.56 1.07
CA LYS A 99 -0.19 -39.51 0.37
C LYS A 99 0.56 -40.70 -0.25
N LEU A 100 1.83 -40.54 -0.59
CA LEU A 100 2.70 -41.61 -1.13
C LEU A 100 3.33 -42.49 -0.03
N ARG A 101 3.20 -42.13 1.25
CA ARG A 101 3.72 -42.89 2.40
C ARG A 101 2.64 -43.66 3.18
N LYS A 102 1.42 -43.72 2.66
CA LYS A 102 0.33 -44.57 3.14
C LYS A 102 -0.01 -45.59 2.06
#